data_AF-A0A921SWG7-F1
#
_entry.id   AF-A0A921SWG7-F1
#
_cell.length_a   1.000
_cell.length_b   1.000
_cell.length_c   1.000
_cell.angle_alpha   90.00
_cell.angle_beta   90.00
_cell.angle_gamma   90.00
#
_symmetry.space_group_name_H-M   'P 1'
#
loop_
_entity.id
_entity.type
_entity.pdbx_description
1 polymer ?
#
loop_
_entity_poly.entity_id
_entity_poly.type
_entity_poly.pdbx_seq_one_letter_code
_entity_poly.pdbx_strand_id
1 'polypeptide(L)'
;MTADPREVRRHAAALRRAADRLTILRLRLANGLTELARAPDPSVRAVGEQAHERWTLEQYPELGRIARGLRTSAKQLDAVALGAERSSGRRLGGYAGAGFLGRGDDAHRHVEEVAAFVGTEHGASIGGFPLMPSLDEGLLAHPSHTLGIETPDYDEQG
;
A
#
# COMPACT_ATOMS: atom_id res chain seq x y z
N MET A 1 -28.88 -17.00 2.73
CA MET A 1 -27.85 -16.67 1.73
C MET A 1 -26.65 -16.09 2.44
N THR A 2 -25.57 -16.84 2.60
CA THR A 2 -24.30 -16.33 3.14
C THR A 2 -23.45 -15.84 1.96
N ALA A 3 -22.97 -14.60 2.02
CA ALA A 3 -22.07 -14.06 1.00
C ALA A 3 -20.78 -14.91 0.91
N ASP A 4 -20.27 -15.14 -0.30
CA ASP A 4 -19.02 -15.88 -0.50
C ASP A 4 -17.86 -15.14 0.21
N PRO A 5 -17.16 -15.78 1.17
CA PRO A 5 -16.04 -15.17 1.87
C PRO A 5 -14.97 -14.58 0.94
N ARG A 6 -14.77 -15.17 -0.24
CA ARG A 6 -13.82 -14.66 -1.24
C ARG A 6 -14.25 -13.31 -1.80
N GLU A 7 -15.54 -13.17 -2.13
CA GLU A 7 -16.11 -11.89 -2.58
C GLU A 7 -16.03 -10.84 -1.47
N VAL A 8 -16.32 -11.21 -0.22
CA VAL A 8 -16.20 -10.30 0.94
C VAL A 8 -14.75 -9.79 1.11
N ARG A 9 -13.76 -10.68 0.99
CA ARG A 9 -12.32 -10.30 1.02
C ARG A 9 -11.94 -9.39 -0.14
N ARG A 10 -12.49 -9.61 -1.34
CA ARG A 10 -12.25 -8.74 -2.50
C ARG A 10 -12.77 -7.33 -2.25
N HIS A 11 -13.95 -7.19 -1.64
CA HIS A 11 -14.50 -5.89 -1.26
C HIS A 11 -13.66 -5.20 -0.18
N ALA A 12 -13.21 -5.94 0.84
CA ALA A 12 -12.29 -5.41 1.86
C ALA A 12 -10.99 -4.86 1.23
N ALA A 13 -10.42 -5.59 0.25
CA ALA A 13 -9.24 -5.13 -0.49
C ALA A 13 -9.52 -3.87 -1.32
N ALA A 14 -10.68 -3.78 -1.99
CA ALA A 14 -11.07 -2.59 -2.74
C ALA A 14 -11.19 -1.35 -1.82
N LEU A 15 -11.76 -1.51 -0.62
CA LEU A 15 -11.88 -0.43 0.36
C LEU A 15 -10.51 0.04 0.87
N ARG A 16 -9.56 -0.88 1.12
CA ARG A 16 -8.17 -0.53 1.46
C ARG A 16 -7.52 0.31 0.36
N ARG A 17 -7.56 -0.18 -0.89
CA ARG A 17 -7.00 0.54 -2.04
C ARG A 17 -7.63 1.93 -2.22
N ALA A 18 -8.94 2.04 -2.03
CA ALA A 18 -9.63 3.32 -2.08
C ALA A 18 -9.16 4.29 -0.97
N ALA A 19 -8.98 3.79 0.26
CA ALA A 19 -8.47 4.57 1.38
C ALA A 19 -7.04 5.07 1.13
N ASP A 20 -6.19 4.24 0.53
CA ASP A 20 -4.79 4.59 0.25
C ASP A 20 -4.70 5.62 -0.89
N ARG A 21 -5.45 5.42 -1.97
CA ARG A 21 -5.57 6.43 -3.04
C ARG A 21 -6.07 7.77 -2.52
N LEU A 22 -7.07 7.76 -1.65
CA LEU A 22 -7.60 8.98 -1.03
C LEU A 22 -6.54 9.66 -0.14
N THR A 23 -5.77 8.87 0.60
CA THR A 23 -4.67 9.38 1.44
C THR A 23 -3.59 10.04 0.59
N ILE A 24 -3.19 9.41 -0.51
CA ILE A 24 -2.20 9.97 -1.45
C ILE A 24 -2.73 11.25 -2.10
N LEU A 25 -3.97 11.24 -2.59
CA LEU A 25 -4.58 12.42 -3.20
C LEU A 25 -4.62 13.60 -2.22
N ARG A 26 -5.00 13.33 -0.97
CA ARG A 26 -5.00 14.32 0.11
C ARG A 26 -3.61 14.92 0.35
N LEU A 27 -2.55 14.12 0.34
CA LEU A 27 -1.18 14.63 0.50
C LEU A 27 -0.74 15.46 -0.71
N ARG A 28 -1.03 15.00 -1.93
CA ARG A 28 -0.70 15.73 -3.17
C ARG A 28 -1.38 17.09 -3.23
N LEU A 29 -2.66 17.17 -2.87
CA LEU A 29 -3.39 18.44 -2.82
C LEU A 29 -2.82 19.37 -1.75
N ALA A 30 -2.49 18.86 -0.56
CA ALA A 30 -1.86 19.67 0.48
C ALA A 30 -0.53 20.28 0.03
N ASN A 31 0.30 19.50 -0.68
CA ASN A 31 1.57 19.98 -1.24
C ASN A 31 1.34 21.06 -2.31
N GLY A 32 0.47 20.81 -3.29
CA GLY A 32 0.17 21.78 -4.35
C GLY A 32 -0.41 23.10 -3.81
N LEU A 33 -1.25 23.04 -2.78
CA LEU A 33 -1.76 24.25 -2.13
C LEU A 33 -0.68 25.00 -1.36
N THR A 34 0.27 24.29 -0.75
CA THR A 34 1.42 24.90 -0.08
C THR A 34 2.36 25.59 -1.07
N GLU A 35 2.52 25.03 -2.27
CA GLU A 35 3.29 25.66 -3.35
C GLU A 35 2.61 26.95 -3.85
N LEU A 36 1.28 26.92 -4.05
CA LEU A 36 0.52 28.11 -4.44
C LEU A 36 0.59 29.22 -3.38
N ALA A 37 0.52 28.87 -2.09
CA ALA A 37 0.69 29.82 -0.99
C ALA A 37 2.12 30.41 -0.88
N ARG A 38 3.08 29.89 -1.65
CA ARG A 38 4.46 30.41 -1.73
C ARG A 38 4.77 31.03 -3.10
N ALA A 39 3.75 31.26 -3.92
CA ALA A 39 3.94 31.83 -5.26
C ALA A 39 4.61 33.22 -5.19
N PRO A 40 5.51 33.55 -6.15
CA PRO A 40 6.14 34.87 -6.23
C PRO A 40 5.13 35.99 -6.51
N ASP A 41 4.10 35.70 -7.31
CA ASP A 41 3.02 36.62 -7.63
C ASP A 41 2.12 36.82 -6.39
N PRO A 42 2.00 38.06 -5.87
CA PRO A 42 1.16 38.36 -4.71
C PRO A 42 -0.31 37.98 -4.89
N SER A 43 -0.85 38.06 -6.11
CA SER A 43 -2.24 37.74 -6.40
C SER A 43 -2.51 36.24 -6.32
N VAL A 44 -1.60 35.43 -6.87
CA VAL A 44 -1.65 33.95 -6.80
C VAL A 44 -1.44 33.48 -5.37
N ARG A 45 -0.50 34.10 -4.65
CA ARG A 45 -0.23 33.78 -3.25
C ARG A 45 -1.47 33.97 -2.37
N ALA A 46 -2.18 35.09 -2.50
CA ALA A 46 -3.40 35.35 -1.73
C ALA A 46 -4.48 34.29 -1.97
N VAL A 47 -4.66 33.85 -3.22
CA VAL A 47 -5.57 32.74 -3.56
C VAL A 47 -5.09 31.43 -2.95
N GLY A 48 -3.79 31.15 -3.02
CA GLY A 48 -3.17 29.97 -2.42
C GLY A 48 -3.36 29.90 -0.90
N GLU A 49 -3.17 31.02 -0.20
CA GLU A 49 -3.38 31.13 1.25
C GLU A 49 -4.84 30.87 1.63
N GLN A 50 -5.80 31.50 0.93
CA GLN A 50 -7.23 31.29 1.18
C GLN A 50 -7.65 29.83 0.92
N ALA A 51 -7.14 29.23 -0.16
CA ALA A 51 -7.41 27.84 -0.49
C ALA A 51 -6.76 26.88 0.52
N HIS A 52 -5.54 27.17 0.97
CA HIS A 52 -4.83 26.40 1.99
C HIS A 52 -5.53 26.44 3.35
N GLU A 53 -6.06 27.59 3.76
CA GLU A 53 -6.82 27.74 5.00
C GLU A 53 -8.09 26.89 4.96
N ARG A 54 -8.91 27.04 3.90
CA ARG A 54 -10.13 26.24 3.72
C ARG A 54 -9.81 24.74 3.71
N TRP A 55 -8.81 24.35 2.93
CA TRP A 55 -8.33 22.97 2.85
C TRP A 55 -7.98 22.40 4.22
N THR A 56 -7.21 23.15 5.01
CA THR A 56 -6.72 22.70 6.32
C THR A 56 -7.85 22.54 7.33
N LEU A 57 -8.82 23.46 7.33
CA LEU A 57 -9.91 23.47 8.31
C LEU A 57 -11.05 22.50 7.95
N GLU A 58 -11.34 22.32 6.66
CA GLU A 58 -12.53 21.59 6.21
C GLU A 58 -12.19 20.29 5.47
N GLN A 59 -11.57 20.39 4.29
CA GLN A 59 -11.46 19.24 3.39
C GLN A 59 -10.42 18.22 3.86
N TYR A 60 -9.29 18.66 4.38
CA TYR A 60 -8.23 17.79 4.89
C TYR A 60 -8.72 16.86 6.00
N PRO A 61 -9.38 17.33 7.08
CA PRO A 61 -9.90 16.44 8.12
C PRO A 61 -11.06 15.55 7.63
N GLU A 62 -11.94 16.04 6.74
CA GLU A 62 -13.05 15.27 6.16
C GLU A 62 -12.54 14.06 5.36
N LEU A 63 -11.59 14.28 4.44
CA LEU A 63 -10.98 13.20 3.66
C LEU A 63 -10.24 12.20 4.56
N GLY A 64 -9.62 12.69 5.65
CA GLY A 64 -9.03 11.85 6.69
C GLY A 64 -10.06 10.96 7.40
N ARG A 65 -11.25 11.49 7.71
CA ARG A 65 -12.36 10.72 8.30
C ARG A 65 -12.86 9.65 7.32
N ILE A 66 -13.06 9.99 6.05
CA ILE A 66 -13.50 9.04 5.02
C ILE A 66 -12.48 7.91 4.86
N ALA A 67 -11.19 8.22 4.73
CA ALA A 67 -10.13 7.22 4.59
C ALA A 67 -10.06 6.28 5.81
N ARG A 68 -10.28 6.80 7.03
CA ARG A 68 -10.40 5.97 8.24
C ARG A 68 -11.64 5.09 8.21
N GLY A 69 -12.79 5.63 7.79
CA GLY A 69 -14.04 4.88 7.63
C GLY A 69 -13.87 3.69 6.69
N LEU A 70 -13.27 3.91 5.51
CA LEU A 70 -12.96 2.86 4.54
C LEU A 70 -12.09 1.74 5.13
N ARG A 71 -11.05 2.09 5.89
CA ARG A 71 -10.18 1.11 6.57
C ARG A 71 -10.93 0.35 7.66
N THR A 72 -11.79 1.01 8.43
CA THR A 72 -12.63 0.35 9.44
C THR A 72 -13.60 -0.62 8.80
N SER A 73 -14.29 -0.22 7.73
CA SER A 73 -15.19 -1.10 6.98
C SER A 73 -14.45 -2.29 6.38
N ALA A 74 -13.24 -2.10 5.83
CA ALA A 74 -12.42 -3.20 5.35
C ALA A 74 -12.10 -4.22 6.47
N LYS A 75 -11.70 -3.75 7.65
CA LYS A 75 -11.44 -4.61 8.82
C LYS A 75 -12.69 -5.39 9.25
N GLN A 76 -13.86 -4.76 9.24
CA GLN A 76 -15.12 -5.42 9.57
C GLN A 76 -15.46 -6.51 8.54
N LEU A 77 -15.29 -6.24 7.24
CA LEU A 77 -15.51 -7.23 6.19
C LEU A 77 -14.55 -8.43 6.31
N ASP A 78 -13.28 -8.21 6.63
CA ASP A 78 -12.33 -9.30 6.87
C ASP A 78 -12.77 -10.18 8.06
N ALA A 79 -13.27 -9.57 9.14
CA ALA A 79 -13.80 -10.31 10.29
C ALA A 79 -15.04 -11.14 9.93
N VAL A 80 -15.94 -10.59 9.10
CA VAL A 80 -17.11 -11.30 8.58
C VAL A 80 -16.70 -12.49 7.70
N ALA A 81 -15.75 -12.29 6.77
CA ALA A 81 -15.24 -13.35 5.92
C ALA A 81 -14.61 -14.48 6.74
N LEU A 82 -13.82 -14.13 7.75
CA LEU A 82 -13.21 -15.10 8.67
C LEU A 82 -14.25 -15.89 9.47
N GLY A 83 -15.32 -15.23 9.95
CA GLY A 83 -16.43 -15.90 10.61
C GLY A 83 -17.18 -16.86 9.70
N ALA A 84 -17.40 -16.48 8.44
CA ALA A 84 -18.05 -17.32 7.43
C ALA A 84 -17.17 -18.53 7.01
N GLU A 85 -15.85 -18.35 6.92
CA GLU A 85 -14.91 -19.45 6.67
C GLU A 85 -14.90 -20.48 7.81
N ARG A 86 -14.93 -20.01 9.07
CA ARG A 86 -14.96 -20.88 10.26
C ARG A 86 -16.28 -21.65 10.37
N SER A 87 -17.41 -20.98 10.16
CA SER A 87 -18.74 -21.61 10.28
C SER A 87 -19.08 -22.57 9.14
N SER A 88 -18.53 -22.36 7.94
CA SER A 88 -18.74 -23.26 6.80
C SER A 88 -17.87 -24.52 6.83
N GLY A 89 -16.98 -24.68 7.81
CA GLY A 89 -16.07 -25.83 7.94
C GLY A 89 -15.10 -25.99 6.77
N ARG A 90 -15.08 -25.05 5.82
CA ARG A 90 -14.41 -25.16 4.53
C ARG A 90 -12.89 -24.97 4.61
N ARG A 91 -12.34 -24.76 5.82
CA ARG A 91 -10.89 -24.69 6.08
C ARG A 91 -10.50 -25.56 7.30
N LEU A 92 -10.77 -26.86 7.22
CA LEU A 92 -10.15 -27.88 8.08
C LEU A 92 -9.39 -28.97 7.30
N GLY A 93 -9.35 -28.91 5.97
CA GLY A 93 -8.72 -29.95 5.14
C GLY A 93 -7.73 -29.38 4.13
N GLY A 94 -6.46 -29.46 4.48
CA GLY A 94 -5.33 -29.15 3.59
C GLY A 94 -4.11 -28.94 4.48
N TYR A 95 -3.07 -29.74 4.28
CA TYR A 95 -1.84 -29.79 5.09
C TYR A 95 -1.07 -28.45 5.14
N ALA A 96 -1.64 -27.49 5.86
CA ALA A 96 -1.00 -26.30 6.41
C ALA A 96 -1.14 -26.31 7.95
N GLY A 97 -1.33 -27.51 8.52
CA GLY A 97 -1.44 -27.80 9.96
C GLY A 97 -0.11 -27.77 10.70
N ALA A 98 0.82 -26.90 10.30
CA ALA A 98 2.03 -26.59 11.05
C ALA A 98 2.18 -25.07 11.19
N GLY A 99 1.47 -24.52 12.18
CA GLY A 99 2.02 -23.42 12.99
C GLY A 99 1.99 -21.98 12.49
N PHE A 100 1.46 -21.65 11.31
CA PHE A 100 1.44 -20.24 10.85
C PHE A 100 0.04 -19.73 10.52
N LEU A 101 -0.64 -19.27 11.58
CA LEU A 101 -1.88 -18.49 11.54
C LEU A 101 -1.77 -17.32 10.56
N GLY A 102 -2.36 -17.44 9.36
CA GLY A 102 -2.72 -16.33 8.45
C GLY A 102 -1.58 -15.48 7.86
N ARG A 103 -0.36 -15.57 8.40
CA ARG A 103 0.79 -14.77 8.00
C ARG A 103 1.37 -15.19 6.64
N GLY A 104 1.10 -16.41 6.15
CA GLY A 104 1.55 -16.85 4.83
C GLY A 104 0.84 -16.10 3.69
N ASP A 105 -0.48 -15.98 3.77
CA ASP A 105 -1.29 -15.26 2.76
C ASP A 105 -1.07 -13.75 2.84
N ASP A 106 -0.84 -13.20 4.04
CA ASP A 106 -0.51 -11.78 4.22
C ASP A 106 0.93 -11.45 3.80
N ALA A 107 1.90 -12.35 4.03
CA ALA A 107 3.27 -12.21 3.54
C ALA A 107 3.33 -12.33 2.00
N HIS A 108 2.60 -13.28 1.42
CA HIS A 108 2.51 -13.41 -0.04
C HIS A 108 1.88 -12.16 -0.68
N ARG A 109 0.80 -11.64 -0.09
CA ARG A 109 0.16 -10.40 -0.56
C ARG A 109 1.06 -9.17 -0.39
N HIS A 110 1.82 -9.09 0.70
CA HIS A 110 2.80 -8.02 0.89
C HIS A 110 3.91 -8.09 -0.18
N VAL A 111 4.37 -9.30 -0.54
CA VAL A 111 5.35 -9.50 -1.63
C VAL A 111 4.76 -9.11 -2.98
N GLU A 112 3.50 -9.47 -3.28
CA GLU A 112 2.82 -9.05 -4.52
C GLU A 112 2.61 -7.53 -4.58
N GLU A 113 2.26 -6.90 -3.47
CA GLU A 113 2.09 -5.44 -3.38
C GLU A 113 3.43 -4.70 -3.55
N VAL A 114 4.53 -5.22 -2.97
CA VAL A 114 5.88 -4.69 -3.18
C VAL A 114 6.36 -4.91 -4.61
N ALA A 115 6.14 -6.09 -5.19
CA ALA A 115 6.50 -6.38 -6.58
C ALA A 115 5.76 -5.48 -7.58
N ALA A 116 4.47 -5.24 -7.35
CA ALA A 116 3.67 -4.31 -8.15
C ALA A 116 4.11 -2.85 -7.99
N PHE A 117 4.68 -2.48 -6.83
CA PHE A 117 5.20 -1.14 -6.57
C PHE A 117 6.58 -0.91 -7.20
N VAL A 118 7.51 -1.87 -7.05
CA VAL A 118 8.86 -1.82 -7.62
C VAL A 118 8.85 -1.90 -9.15
N GLY A 119 7.86 -2.57 -9.75
CA GLY A 119 7.67 -2.62 -11.20
C GLY A 119 7.14 -1.34 -11.85
N THR A 120 6.99 -0.24 -11.10
CA THR A 120 6.57 1.07 -11.63
C THR A 120 7.72 2.08 -11.57
N GLU A 121 7.74 3.04 -12.49
CA GLU A 121 8.75 4.10 -12.60
C GLU A 121 8.94 4.91 -11.28
N HIS A 122 7.93 4.94 -10.42
CA HIS A 122 7.95 5.59 -9.10
C HIS A 122 8.54 4.71 -7.97
N GLY A 123 8.57 3.39 -8.12
CA GLY A 123 9.19 2.47 -7.15
C GLY A 123 10.72 2.50 -7.23
N ALA A 124 11.25 2.76 -8.43
CA ALA A 124 12.69 2.88 -8.70
C ALA A 124 13.34 4.14 -8.08
N SER A 125 12.55 5.13 -7.62
CA SER A 125 13.08 6.42 -7.16
C SER A 125 13.18 6.58 -5.63
N ILE A 126 12.73 5.61 -4.84
CA ILE A 126 12.69 5.74 -3.36
C ILE A 126 14.01 5.30 -2.68
N GLY A 127 14.93 4.68 -3.42
CA GLY A 127 16.20 4.16 -2.88
C GLY A 127 17.49 4.75 -3.47
N GLY A 128 17.43 5.81 -4.29
CA GLY A 128 18.63 6.49 -4.79
C GLY A 128 19.53 5.67 -5.74
N PHE A 129 19.07 4.53 -6.26
CA PHE A 129 19.74 3.79 -7.33
C PHE A 129 18.75 3.56 -8.47
N PRO A 130 18.97 4.12 -9.67
CA PRO A 130 18.13 3.82 -10.82
C PRO A 130 18.44 2.39 -11.27
N LEU A 131 17.56 1.45 -10.93
CA LEU A 131 17.49 0.15 -11.61
C LEU A 131 16.86 0.37 -12.99
N MET A 132 17.64 0.92 -13.92
CA MET A 132 17.35 0.82 -15.34
C MET A 132 17.81 -0.58 -15.78
N PRO A 133 16.93 -1.55 -16.05
CA PRO A 133 17.35 -2.72 -16.78
C PRO A 133 17.69 -2.27 -18.21
N SER A 134 18.96 -2.41 -18.58
CA SER A 134 19.38 -2.36 -19.98
C SER A 134 18.53 -3.36 -20.76
N LEU A 135 17.97 -2.91 -21.88
CA LEU A 135 17.02 -3.62 -22.74
C LEU A 135 17.60 -4.81 -23.51
N ASP A 136 18.78 -5.32 -23.11
CA ASP A 136 19.39 -6.48 -23.73
C ASP A 136 19.58 -7.60 -22.70
N GLU A 137 19.11 -8.78 -23.10
CA GLU A 137 19.18 -10.11 -22.49
C GLU A 137 17.92 -10.57 -21.72
N GLY A 138 17.29 -11.57 -22.32
CA GLY A 138 16.06 -12.20 -21.88
C GLY A 138 16.22 -13.04 -20.62
N LEU A 139 15.05 -13.41 -20.08
CA LEU A 139 14.78 -14.19 -18.88
C LEU A 139 14.84 -13.38 -17.59
N LEU A 140 13.63 -13.05 -17.11
CA LEU A 140 13.34 -12.54 -15.78
C LEU A 140 14.15 -13.31 -14.72
N ALA A 141 15.14 -12.64 -14.12
CA ALA A 141 15.93 -13.21 -13.04
C ALA A 141 15.03 -13.51 -11.84
N HIS A 142 14.81 -14.80 -11.58
CA HIS A 142 14.07 -15.26 -10.41
C HIS A 142 14.88 -14.97 -9.13
N PRO A 143 14.25 -14.57 -8.00
CA PRO A 143 14.95 -14.21 -6.75
C PRO A 143 15.79 -15.33 -6.10
N SER A 144 15.83 -16.52 -6.69
CA SER A 144 16.70 -17.61 -6.27
C SER A 144 18.15 -17.47 -6.75
N HIS A 145 18.44 -16.54 -7.66
CA HIS A 145 19.80 -16.32 -8.17
C HIS A 145 20.75 -15.64 -7.15
N THR A 146 20.22 -15.13 -6.04
CA THR A 146 20.99 -14.54 -4.94
C THR A 146 21.16 -15.47 -3.73
N LEU A 147 20.61 -16.70 -3.77
CA LEU A 147 20.85 -17.71 -2.74
C LEU A 147 22.19 -18.40 -3.00
N GLY A 148 23.28 -17.81 -2.50
CA GLY A 148 24.63 -18.35 -2.63
C GLY A 148 25.74 -17.31 -2.72
N ILE A 149 25.41 -16.01 -2.66
CA ILE A 149 26.43 -14.98 -2.54
C ILE A 149 26.96 -15.02 -1.11
N GLU A 150 28.26 -15.27 -0.96
CA GLU A 150 28.96 -15.19 0.33
C GLU A 150 28.69 -13.83 0.98
N THR A 151 28.23 -13.88 2.23
CA THR A 151 28.17 -12.70 3.09
C THR A 151 29.60 -12.20 3.27
N PRO A 152 29.93 -10.94 2.95
CA PRO A 152 31.27 -10.42 3.19
C PRO A 152 31.55 -10.42 4.70
N ASP A 153 32.69 -11.00 5.09
CA ASP A 153 33.18 -10.95 6.47
C ASP A 153 33.45 -9.48 6.85
N TYR A 154 32.79 -9.03 7.90
CA TYR A 154 33.14 -7.77 8.54
C TYR A 154 34.40 -8.04 9.38
N ASP A 155 35.55 -7.54 8.91
CA ASP A 155 36.76 -7.43 9.73
C ASP A 155 36.42 -6.64 11.01
N GLU A 156 36.39 -7.34 12.15
CA GLU A 156 36.46 -6.72 13.47
C GLU A 156 37.85 -6.07 13.62
N GLN A 157 37.97 -4.81 13.24
CA GLN A 157 39.12 -3.98 13.62
C GLN A 157 38.93 -3.48 15.06
N GLY A 158 39.54 -4.22 15.99
CA GLY A 158 40.03 -3.73 17.28
C GLY A 158 41.54 -3.66 17.26
#